data_AF-A0A2S9G977-F1
#
_entry.id   AF-A0A2S9G977-F1
#
_cell.length_a   1.000
_cell.length_b   1.000
_cell.length_c   1.000
_cell.angle_alpha   90.00
_cell.angle_beta   90.00
_cell.angle_gamma   90.00
#
_symmetry.space_group_name_H-M   'P 1'
#
loop_
_entity.id
_entity.type
_entity.pdbx_description
1 polymer ?
#
loop_
_entity_poly.entity_id
_entity_poly.type
_entity_poly.pdbx_seq_one_letter_code
_entity_poly.pdbx_strand_id
1 'polypeptide(L)'
;GLVFQDPFASLNPRARVDTSIAEPLVVHKLVDGRDARRRRVEGLLDLVGLPAEFAQRYPHELSGGQRQRVSIARALAAEPDLLIL
;
A
#
# COMPACT_ATOMS: atom_id res chain seq x y z
N GLY A 1 -6.25 9.20 8.83
CA GLY A 1 -5.23 8.23 9.31
C GLY A 1 -3.94 8.97 9.61
N LEU A 2 -3.22 8.59 10.67
CA LEU A 2 -1.93 9.19 11.04
C LEU A 2 -0.80 8.56 10.22
N VAL A 3 -0.01 9.38 9.50
CA VAL A 3 1.23 8.95 8.82
C VAL A 3 2.42 9.36 9.69
N PHE A 4 3.27 8.41 10.07
CA PHE A 4 4.46 8.69 10.88
C PHE A 4 5.56 9.36 10.04
N GLN A 5 6.38 10.22 10.68
CA GLN A 5 7.35 11.13 10.07
C GLN A 5 8.54 10.49 9.31
N ASP A 6 8.53 9.18 9.07
CA ASP A 6 9.42 8.58 8.08
C ASP A 6 8.68 7.49 7.27
N PRO A 7 8.09 7.84 6.12
CA PRO A 7 7.36 6.89 5.28
C PRO A 7 8.24 5.72 4.84
N PHE A 8 9.57 5.87 4.85
CA PHE A 8 10.53 4.84 4.48
C PHE A 8 10.69 3.74 5.53
N ALA A 9 10.50 4.05 6.82
CA ALA A 9 10.54 3.07 7.91
C ALA A 9 9.23 2.26 8.04
N SER A 10 8.16 2.66 7.34
CA SER A 10 6.82 2.09 7.51
C SER A 10 6.56 0.78 6.74
N LEU A 11 7.38 0.47 5.72
CA LEU A 11 7.24 -0.75 4.92
C LEU A 11 8.15 -1.84 5.49
N ASN A 12 7.58 -3.02 5.76
CA ASN A 12 8.37 -4.18 6.14
C ASN A 12 9.26 -4.60 4.96
N PRO A 13 10.61 -4.54 5.08
CA PRO A 13 11.52 -4.82 3.97
C PRO A 13 11.45 -6.28 3.48
N ARG A 14 10.87 -7.17 4.29
CA ARG A 14 10.69 -8.61 3.98
C ARG A 14 9.32 -8.93 3.40
N ALA A 15 8.40 -7.97 3.35
CA ALA A 15 7.08 -8.14 2.76
C ALA A 15 7.04 -7.57 1.35
N ARG A 16 6.28 -8.23 0.46
CA ARG A 16 5.96 -7.67 -0.86
C ARG A 16 5.06 -6.43 -0.72
N VAL A 17 5.05 -5.61 -1.75
CA VAL A 17 4.21 -4.41 -1.84
C VAL A 17 2.73 -4.76 -1.69
N ASP A 18 2.27 -5.84 -2.31
CA ASP A 18 0.88 -6.30 -2.19
C ASP A 18 0.44 -6.55 -0.75
N THR A 19 1.30 -7.21 0.01
CA THR A 19 1.10 -7.59 1.40
C THR A 19 1.05 -6.34 2.27
N SER A 20 1.96 -5.39 2.00
CA SER A 20 2.00 -4.12 2.71
C SER A 20 0.75 -3.28 2.47
N ILE A 21 0.28 -3.18 1.22
CA ILE A 21 -0.93 -2.41 0.88
C ILE A 21 -2.20 -3.12 1.37
N ALA A 22 -2.22 -4.47 1.35
CA ALA A 22 -3.38 -5.25 1.77
C ALA A 22 -3.54 -5.37 3.28
N GLU A 23 -2.52 -5.09 4.08
CA GLU A 23 -2.57 -5.24 5.54
C GLU A 23 -3.75 -4.47 6.17
N PRO A 24 -3.99 -3.17 5.89
CA PRO A 24 -5.15 -2.48 6.43
C PRO A 24 -6.49 -3.09 5.97
N LEU A 25 -6.58 -3.56 4.72
CA LEU A 25 -7.79 -4.22 4.20
C LEU A 25 -8.13 -5.48 4.99
N VAL A 26 -7.11 -6.24 5.39
CA VAL A 26 -7.27 -7.47 6.16
C VAL A 26 -7.55 -7.17 7.63
N VAL A 27 -6.77 -6.28 8.25
CA VAL A 27 -6.89 -5.93 9.67
C VAL A 27 -8.26 -5.31 9.97
N HIS A 28 -8.76 -4.45 9.10
CA HIS A 28 -10.05 -3.78 9.26
C HIS A 28 -11.22 -4.51 8.57
N LYS A 29 -10.98 -5.70 7.98
CA LYS A 29 -12.00 -6.50 7.29
C LYS A 29 -12.77 -5.72 6.22
N LEU A 30 -12.08 -4.84 5.49
CA LEU A 30 -12.68 -3.98 4.45
C LEU A 30 -12.96 -4.75 3.16
N VAL A 31 -12.25 -5.87 2.92
CA VAL A 31 -12.40 -6.67 1.72
C VAL A 31 -12.26 -8.16 2.02
N ASP A 32 -13.27 -8.93 1.62
CA ASP A 32 -13.29 -10.39 1.75
C ASP A 32 -12.85 -11.10 0.48
N GLY A 33 -12.03 -12.13 0.65
CA GLY A 33 -11.56 -12.97 -0.45
C GLY A 33 -10.27 -12.49 -1.13
N ARG A 34 -9.49 -13.46 -1.62
CA ARG A 34 -8.16 -13.21 -2.21
C ARG A 34 -8.23 -12.36 -3.48
N ASP A 35 -9.17 -12.65 -4.38
CA ASP A 35 -9.28 -11.93 -5.65
C ASP A 35 -9.77 -10.49 -5.48
N ALA A 36 -10.68 -10.25 -4.52
CA ALA A 36 -11.14 -8.90 -4.22
C ALA A 36 -10.01 -8.05 -3.63
N ARG A 37 -9.21 -8.63 -2.70
CA ARG A 37 -8.01 -7.96 -2.18
C ARG A 37 -6.99 -7.65 -3.29
N ARG A 38 -6.74 -8.60 -4.19
CA ARG A 38 -5.85 -8.38 -5.34
C ARG A 38 -6.31 -7.18 -6.17
N ARG A 39 -7.58 -7.16 -6.60
CA ARG A 39 -8.14 -6.04 -7.37
C ARG A 39 -8.07 -4.71 -6.63
N ARG A 40 -8.33 -4.72 -5.31
CA ARG A 40 -8.24 -3.50 -4.49
C ARG A 40 -6.80 -2.96 -4.43
N VAL A 41 -5.81 -3.83 -4.23
CA VAL A 41 -4.39 -3.46 -4.26
C VAL A 41 -3.99 -2.90 -5.62
N GLU A 42 -4.41 -3.53 -6.72
CA GLU A 42 -4.15 -3.06 -8.09
C GLU A 42 -4.73 -1.65 -8.31
N GLY A 43 -5.98 -1.40 -7.89
CA GLY A 43 -6.58 -0.07 -7.98
C GLY A 43 -5.91 0.99 -7.09
N LEU A 44 -5.39 0.60 -5.93
CA LEU A 44 -4.63 1.51 -5.05
C LEU A 44 -3.26 1.86 -5.65
N LEU A 45 -2.61 0.91 -6.32
CA LEU A 45 -1.37 1.15 -7.06
C LEU A 45 -1.60 2.11 -8.23
N ASP A 46 -2.68 1.90 -8.99
CA ASP A 46 -3.07 2.78 -10.09
C ASP A 46 -3.35 4.21 -9.61
N LEU A 47 -4.06 4.37 -8.48
CA LEU A 47 -4.36 5.67 -7.88
C LEU A 47 -3.11 6.48 -7.50
N VAL A 48 -2.01 5.81 -7.18
CA VAL A 48 -0.71 6.47 -6.90
C VAL A 48 0.22 6.49 -8.12
N GLY A 49 -0.25 6.08 -9.31
CA GLY A 49 0.52 6.08 -10.54
C GLY A 49 1.64 5.04 -10.56
N LEU A 50 1.40 3.87 -9.97
CA LEU A 50 2.29 2.70 -10.03
C LEU A 50 1.60 1.57 -10.81
N PRO A 51 2.29 0.94 -11.78
CA PRO A 51 1.76 -0.23 -12.47
C PRO A 51 1.46 -1.40 -11.54
N ALA A 52 0.43 -2.19 -11.84
CA ALA A 52 -0.01 -3.33 -11.03
C ALA A 52 1.11 -4.36 -10.75
N GLU A 53 2.08 -4.54 -11.65
CA GLU A 53 3.24 -5.42 -11.45
C GLU A 53 4.08 -5.07 -10.21
N PHE A 54 4.00 -3.82 -9.72
CA PHE A 54 4.70 -3.39 -8.51
C PHE A 54 4.21 -4.14 -7.28
N ALA A 55 2.99 -4.68 -7.30
CA ALA A 55 2.45 -5.55 -6.27
C ALA A 55 3.41 -6.69 -5.89
N GLN A 56 4.16 -7.22 -6.87
CA GLN A 56 5.07 -8.34 -6.71
C GLN A 56 6.51 -7.96 -6.34
N ARG A 57 6.79 -6.66 -6.21
CA ARG A 57 8.11 -6.15 -5.81
C ARG A 57 8.24 -6.08 -4.29
N TYR A 58 9.48 -6.04 -3.82
CA TYR A 58 9.89 -5.73 -2.46
C TYR A 58 10.31 -4.26 -2.33
N PRO A 59 10.27 -3.66 -1.12
CA PRO A 59 10.64 -2.25 -0.91
C PRO A 59 12.05 -1.86 -1.37
N HIS A 60 13.00 -2.78 -1.39
CA HIS A 60 14.38 -2.53 -1.83
C HIS A 60 14.52 -2.45 -3.36
N GLU A 61 13.52 -2.90 -4.11
CA GLU A 61 13.47 -2.84 -5.58
C GLU A 61 12.84 -1.53 -6.10
N LEU A 62 12.49 -0.62 -5.18
CA LEU A 62 11.81 0.64 -5.46
C LEU A 62 12.77 1.82 -5.27
N SER A 63 12.56 2.89 -6.04
CA SER A 63 13.16 4.19 -5.74
C SER A 63 12.51 4.82 -4.49
N GLY A 64 13.11 5.88 -3.95
CA GLY A 64 12.51 6.62 -2.82
C GLY A 64 11.09 7.11 -3.12
N GLY A 65 10.90 7.79 -4.26
CA GLY A 65 9.57 8.27 -4.66
C GLY A 65 8.56 7.14 -4.95
N GLN A 66 9.02 5.94 -5.36
CA GLN A 66 8.14 4.77 -5.49
C GLN A 66 7.74 4.21 -4.12
N ARG A 67 8.66 4.14 -3.15
CA ARG A 67 8.34 3.74 -1.76
C ARG A 67 7.33 4.69 -1.11
N GLN A 68 7.48 6.00 -1.32
CA GLN A 68 6.53 6.99 -0.81
C GLN A 68 5.13 6.75 -1.37
N ARG A 69 5.01 6.52 -2.68
CA ARG A 69 3.73 6.19 -3.32
C ARG A 69 3.10 4.91 -2.80
N VAL A 70 3.90 3.86 -2.54
CA VAL A 70 3.40 2.63 -1.89
C VAL A 70 2.89 2.91 -0.47
N SER A 71 3.58 3.74 0.31
CA SER A 71 3.13 4.15 1.64
C SER A 71 1.79 4.90 1.60
N ILE A 72 1.63 5.81 0.62
CA ILE A 72 0.36 6.51 0.37
C ILE A 72 -0.75 5.50 -0.02
N ALA A 73 -0.48 4.57 -0.92
CA ALA A 73 -1.44 3.54 -1.32
C ALA A 73 -1.90 2.69 -0.12
N ARG A 74 -0.99 2.30 0.78
CA ARG A 74 -1.32 1.61 2.03
C ARG A 74 -2.18 2.47 2.95
N ALA A 75 -1.88 3.77 3.09
CA ALA A 75 -2.70 4.67 3.91
C ALA A 75 -4.13 4.83 3.36
N LEU A 76 -4.26 4.93 2.02
CA LEU A 76 -5.55 4.99 1.33
C LEU A 76 -6.34 3.68 1.43
N ALA A 77 -5.66 2.54 1.58
CA ALA A 77 -6.31 1.25 1.78
C ALA A 77 -7.17 1.19 3.05
N ALA A 78 -6.86 2.01 4.05
CA ALA A 78 -7.64 2.12 5.28
C ALA A 78 -8.91 2.99 5.14
N GLU A 79 -9.21 3.49 3.92
CA GLU A 79 -10.36 4.34 3.61
C GLU A 79 -10.56 5.50 4.59
N PRO A 80 -9.52 6.34 4.82
CA PRO A 80 -9.62 7.43 5.78
C PRO A 80 -10.50 8.57 5.26
N ASP A 81 -11.32 9.17 6.12
CA ASP A 81 -12.05 10.41 5.81
C ASP A 81 -11.12 11.60 5.54
N LEU A 82 -9.91 11.56 6.11
CA LEU A 82 -8.87 12.57 5.93
C LEU A 82 -7.47 11.94 5.98
N LEU A 83 -6.65 12.28 4.99
CA LEU A 83 -5.23 11.96 4.90
C LEU A 83 -4.41 13.24 5.02
N ILE A 84 -3.44 13.26 5.93
CA ILE A 84 -2.47 14.36 6.10
C ILE A 84 -1.12 13.82 5.65
N LEU A 85 -0.45 14.55 4.75
CA LEU A 85 0.84 14.17 4.13
C LEU A 85 1.99 15.02 4.66
#